data_AF-A0A847P5U5-F1
#
_entry.id   AF-A0A847P5U5-F1
#
_cell.length_a   1.000
_cell.length_b   1.000
_cell.length_c   1.000
_cell.angle_alpha   90.00
_cell.angle_beta   90.00
_cell.angle_gamma   90.00
#
_symmetry.space_group_name_H-M   'P 1'
#
loop_
_entity.id
_entity.type
_entity.pdbx_description
1 polymer ?
#
loop_
_entity_poly.entity_id
_entity_poly.type
_entity_poly.pdbx_seq_one_letter_code
_entity_poly.pdbx_strand_id
1 'polypeptide(L)' 'MDTQTDLHEQMKVRLDKVPQLKEAGYHPYLERFERTHRLSEASKLPDGTKDVKVAGRIIALRYFGKLAFGHLYDI' A
#
# COMPACT_ATOMS: atom_id res chain seq x y z
N MET A 1 22.97 11.79 16.78
CA MET A 1 21.92 12.22 17.73
C MET A 1 20.70 12.64 16.92
N ASP A 2 20.11 11.76 16.09
CA ASP A 2 19.27 12.25 14.96
C ASP A 2 18.00 11.44 14.68
N THR A 3 17.79 10.28 15.32
CA THR A 3 16.69 9.37 14.99
C THR A 3 15.31 9.90 15.38
N GLN A 4 15.22 10.72 16.44
CA GLN A 4 13.94 11.24 16.93
C GLN A 4 13.38 12.37 16.05
N THR A 5 14.25 13.20 15.47
CA THR A 5 13.86 14.31 14.59
C THR A 5 13.40 13.79 13.22
N ASP A 6 14.08 12.78 12.65
CA ASP A 6 13.73 12.20 11.35
C ASP A 6 12.36 11.49 11.37
N LEU A 7 12.03 10.76 12.45
CA LEU A 7 10.71 10.16 12.63
C LEU A 7 9.60 11.20 12.61
N HIS A 8 9.83 12.35 13.24
CA HIS A 8 8.83 13.41 13.35
C HIS A 8 8.51 14.04 12.00
N GLU A 9 9.52 14.29 11.18
CA GLU A 9 9.37 14.81 9.82
C GLU A 9 8.62 13.82 8.92
N GLN A 10 8.97 12.53 8.96
CA GLN A 10 8.27 11.52 8.18
C GLN A 10 6.79 11.39 8.57
N MET A 11 6.48 11.49 9.87
CA MET A 11 5.10 11.48 10.35
C MET A 11 4.31 12.68 9.85
N LYS A 12 4.92 13.87 9.90
CA LYS A 12 4.30 15.11 9.44
C LYS A 12 3.94 15.04 7.95
N VAL A 13 4.88 14.61 7.10
CA VAL A 13 4.65 14.43 5.66
C VAL A 13 3.50 13.44 5.38
N ARG A 14 3.36 12.37 6.18
CA ARG A 14 2.26 11.41 6.02
C ARG A 14 0.91 12.02 6.40
N LEU A 15 0.87 12.80 7.47
CA LEU A 15 -0.34 13.52 7.91
C LEU A 15 -0.77 14.57 6.87
N ASP A 16 0.18 15.31 6.31
CA ASP A 16 -0.08 16.35 5.31
C ASP A 16 -0.64 15.80 3.98
N LYS A 17 -0.39 14.53 3.67
CA LYS A 17 -0.97 13.85 2.49
C LYS A 17 -2.44 13.49 2.66
N VAL A 18 -2.93 13.35 3.89
CA VAL A 18 -4.34 13.00 4.17
C VAL A 18 -5.33 14.04 3.59
N PRO A 19 -5.18 15.36 3.84
CA PRO A 19 -6.07 16.36 3.25
C PRO A 19 -5.94 16.42 1.72
N GLN A 20 -4.72 16.29 1.17
CA GLN A 20 -4.49 16.28 -0.28
C GLN A 20 -5.24 15.13 -0.98
N LEU A 21 -5.23 13.93 -0.36
CA LEU A 21 -5.99 12.78 -0.85
C LEU A 21 -7.50 13.06 -0.83
N LYS A 22 -8.01 13.67 0.24
CA LYS A 22 -9.43 14.03 0.35
C LYS A 22 -9.86 15.06 -0.69
N GLU A 23 -9.03 16.09 -0.93
CA GLU A 23 -9.28 17.12 -1.95
C GLU A 23 -9.28 16.55 -3.36
N ALA A 24 -8.41 15.57 -3.63
CA ALA A 24 -8.40 14.80 -4.87
C ALA A 24 -9.57 13.80 -4.99
N GLY A 25 -10.50 13.75 -4.02
CA GLY A 25 -11.68 12.87 -4.03
C GLY A 25 -11.42 11.43 -3.55
N TYR A 26 -10.24 11.14 -3.01
CA TYR A 26 -9.89 9.83 -2.47
C TYR A 26 -10.13 9.77 -0.95
N HIS A 27 -10.77 8.70 -0.48
CA HIS A 27 -10.92 8.44 0.95
C HIS A 27 -9.73 7.62 1.49
N PRO A 28 -8.87 8.19 2.37
CA PRO A 28 -7.65 7.51 2.84
C PRO A 28 -7.92 6.28 3.72
N TYR A 29 -9.06 6.26 4.41
CA TYR A 29 -9.48 5.20 5.32
C TYR A 29 -10.83 4.64 4.87
N LEU A 30 -10.79 3.82 3.83
CA LEU A 30 -11.95 3.09 3.34
C LEU A 30 -12.31 1.96 4.30
N GLU A 31 -13.60 1.64 4.37
CA GLU A 31 -14.14 0.75 5.39
C GLU A 31 -13.74 -0.70 5.16
N ARG A 32 -14.08 -1.26 3.99
CA ARG A 32 -13.74 -2.63 3.65
C ARG A 32 -13.33 -2.74 2.18
N PHE A 33 -12.22 -3.43 1.96
CA PHE A 33 -11.82 -3.85 0.62
C PHE A 33 -12.28 -5.30 0.39
N GLU A 34 -13.09 -5.51 -0.65
CA GLU A 34 -13.51 -6.86 -1.05
C GLU A 34 -12.37 -7.58 -1.75
N ARG A 35 -11.66 -8.42 -0.99
CA ARG A 35 -10.63 -9.32 -1.51
C ARG A 35 -11.24 -10.63 -1.97
N THR A 36 -10.71 -11.15 -3.07
CA THR A 36 -11.05 -12.48 -3.61
C THR A 36 -10.23 -13.59 -2.96
N HIS A 37 -8.96 -13.29 -2.65
CA HIS A 37 -7.99 -14.25 -2.12
C HIS A 37 -7.16 -13.58 -1.03
N ARG A 38 -6.66 -14.37 -0.08
CA ARG A 38 -5.53 -13.96 0.78
C ARG A 38 -4.23 -14.04 -0.02
N LEU A 39 -3.20 -13.30 0.41
CA LEU A 39 -1.89 -13.35 -0.26
C LEU A 39 -1.30 -14.77 -0.31
N SER A 40 -1.52 -15.58 0.72
CA SER A 40 -1.06 -16.98 0.81
C SER A 40 -1.80 -17.94 -0.14
N GLU A 41 -3.01 -17.58 -0.56
CA GLU A 41 -3.80 -18.33 -1.53
C GLU A 41 -3.47 -17.87 -2.95
N ALA A 42 -3.38 -16.55 -3.14
CA ALA A 42 -3.04 -15.94 -4.42
C ALA A 42 -1.66 -16.37 -4.94
N SER A 43 -0.69 -16.61 -4.05
CA SER A 43 0.66 -17.08 -4.43
C SER A 43 0.70 -18.49 -4.99
N LYS A 44 -0.38 -19.27 -4.82
CA LYS A 44 -0.49 -20.66 -5.29
C LYS A 44 -1.34 -20.79 -6.56
N LEU A 45 -1.94 -19.68 -7.02
CA LEU A 45 -2.77 -19.70 -8.22
C LEU A 45 -1.89 -19.92 -9.46
N PRO A 46 -2.42 -20.61 -10.49
CA PRO A 46 -1.71 -20.78 -11.73
C PRO A 46 -1.56 -19.45 -12.48
N ASP A 47 -0.47 -19.33 -13.22
CA ASP A 47 -0.20 -18.18 -14.08
C ASP A 47 -1.37 -17.94 -15.05
N GLY A 48 -1.77 -16.66 -15.20
CA GLY A 48 -2.89 -16.28 -16.06
C GLY A 48 -4.27 -16.33 -15.38
N THR A 49 -4.34 -16.64 -14.08
CA THR A 49 -5.58 -16.47 -13.30
C THR A 49 -6.03 -15.02 -13.34
N LYS A 50 -7.27 -14.79 -13.78
CA LYS A 50 -7.87 -13.45 -13.92
C LYS A 50 -8.62 -13.05 -12.65
N ASP A 51 -8.94 -11.76 -12.56
CA ASP A 51 -9.81 -11.18 -11.52
C ASP A 51 -9.32 -11.37 -10.07
N VAL A 52 -8.01 -11.52 -9.88
CA VAL A 52 -7.39 -11.65 -8.57
C VAL A 52 -7.31 -10.28 -7.89
N LYS A 53 -8.09 -10.10 -6.81
CA LYS A 53 -8.04 -8.95 -5.90
C LYS A 53 -7.45 -9.35 -4.56
N VAL A 54 -6.35 -8.70 -4.17
CA VAL A 54 -5.64 -8.90 -2.90
C VAL A 54 -5.40 -7.57 -2.18
N ALA A 55 -5.18 -7.63 -0.88
CA ALA A 55 -4.82 -6.49 -0.05
C ALA A 55 -3.80 -6.92 1.01
N GLY A 56 -2.98 -5.98 1.47
CA GLY A 56 -1.97 -6.20 2.50
C GLY A 56 -1.20 -4.92 2.83
N ARG A 57 -0.23 -5.01 3.72
CA ARG A 57 0.68 -3.91 4.07
C ARG A 57 1.81 -3.82 3.06
N ILE A 58 2.03 -2.64 2.49
CA ILE A 58 3.22 -2.38 1.65
C ILE A 58 4.44 -2.31 2.58
N ILE A 59 5.37 -3.26 2.43
CA ILE A 59 6.62 -3.32 3.22
C ILE A 59 7.84 -2.82 2.44
N ALA A 60 7.77 -2.83 1.12
CA ALA A 60 8.79 -2.28 0.24
C ALA A 60 8.14 -1.80 -1.06
N LEU A 61 8.65 -0.69 -1.60
CA LEU A 61 8.18 -0.11 -2.85
C LEU A 61 9.38 0.49 -3.58
N ARG A 62 9.56 0.12 -4.85
CA ARG A 62 10.65 0.60 -5.71
C ARG A 62 10.08 1.12 -7.01
N TYR A 63 10.57 2.28 -7.43
CA TYR A 63 10.16 2.95 -8.66
C TYR A 63 11.27 2.82 -9.73
N PHE A 64 10.88 2.47 -10.94
CA PHE A 64 11.73 2.33 -12.12
C PHE A 64 11.13 3.14 -13.28
N GLY A 65 11.17 4.47 -13.16
CA GLY A 65 10.64 5.39 -14.16
C GLY A 65 9.12 5.22 -14.35
N LYS A 66 8.73 4.42 -15.35
CA LYS A 66 7.32 4.14 -15.69
C LYS A 66 6.73 2.92 -14.96
N LEU A 67 7.56 2.12 -14.27
CA LEU A 67 7.12 0.94 -13.54
C LEU A 67 7.37 1.09 -12.04
N ALA A 68 6.53 0.45 -11.23
CA ALA A 68 6.75 0.34 -9.79
C ALA A 68 6.56 -1.12 -9.36
N PHE A 69 7.42 -1.57 -8.46
CA PHE A 69 7.33 -2.90 -7.85
C PHE A 69 7.18 -2.74 -6.35
N GLY A 70 6.17 -3.40 -5.79
CA GLY A 70 5.87 -3.37 -4.36
C GLY A 70 5.78 -4.76 -3.78
N HIS A 71 6.19 -4.92 -2.53
CA HIS A 71 5.96 -6.11 -1.74
C HIS A 71 4.82 -5.87 -0.76
N LEU A 72 3.79 -6.71 -0.85
CA LEU A 72 2.68 -6.76 0.09
C LEU A 72 2.92 -7.87 1.11
N TYR A 73 2.57 -7.58 2.37
CA TYR A 73 2.60 -8.50 3.49
C TYR A 73 1.21 -8.59 4.13
N ASP A 74 0.72 -9.80 4.36
CA ASP A 74 -0.54 -10.11 5.05
C ASP A 74 -0.30 -11.39 5.88
N ILE A 75 -1.07 -11.57 6.96
CA ILE A 75 -0.93 -12.70 7.90
C ILE A 75 -2.00 -13.78 7.68
#